data_AF-A0A256XLF5-F1
#
_entry.id   AF-A0A256XLF5-F1
#
_cell.length_a   1.000
_cell.length_b   1.000
_cell.length_c   1.000
_cell.angle_alpha   90.00
_cell.angle_beta   90.00
_cell.angle_gamma   90.00
#
_symmetry.space_group_name_H-M   'P 1'
#
loop_
_entity.id
_entity.type
_entity.pdbx_description
1 polymer ?
#
loop_
_entity_poly.entity_id
_entity_poly.type
_entity_poly.pdbx_seq_one_letter_code
_entity_poly.pdbx_strand_id
1 'polypeptide(L)'
;MNQVEEQDTIHPQDNLQPVVGIISLERGIGNKVFLYVDGYLVKFYETPNEPLKSSNSSLQIGLEGSPDKSFFNGDIDDIYLYARSVSEIESMELYSNTGFGSTTQQTILTNRAIERSPFNGFIPKPVIPIVATITSIIFLPLWHLFGTLIIEFLSDYKSEKIIDYKSTKKSFTEKLNQINIPFIPMSTADIFNLFLAVIVFSLAMSWTWSTTLGEMLGLFILNLFIVGFIFTIREMFRLKYSKKHAIKT
;
A
#
# COMPACT_ATOMS: atom_id res chain seq x y z
N MET A 1 11.09 -60.65 -34.11
CA MET A 1 10.27 -59.44 -34.27
C MET A 1 10.15 -58.82 -32.89
N ASN A 2 11.15 -58.02 -32.49
CA ASN A 2 11.15 -57.25 -31.25
C ASN A 2 11.54 -55.83 -31.65
N GLN A 3 10.60 -54.90 -31.50
CA GLN A 3 10.88 -53.47 -31.63
C GLN A 3 11.63 -53.04 -30.37
N VAL A 4 12.81 -52.45 -30.57
CA VAL A 4 13.51 -51.71 -29.52
C VAL A 4 13.04 -50.28 -29.69
N GLU A 5 12.26 -49.84 -28.71
CA GLU A 5 11.75 -48.48 -28.57
C GLU A 5 12.93 -47.59 -28.15
N GLU A 6 13.35 -46.70 -29.05
CA GLU A 6 14.40 -45.72 -28.84
C GLU A 6 13.83 -44.64 -27.91
N GLN A 7 14.21 -44.70 -26.62
CA GLN A 7 13.89 -43.63 -25.67
C GLN A 7 14.70 -42.39 -26.03
N ASP A 8 14.01 -41.43 -26.64
CA ASP A 8 14.46 -40.05 -26.80
C ASP A 8 14.78 -39.47 -25.42
N THR A 9 16.08 -39.37 -25.11
CA THR A 9 16.56 -38.64 -23.94
C THR A 9 16.38 -37.16 -24.21
N ILE A 10 15.26 -36.61 -23.74
CA ILE A 10 15.00 -35.16 -23.75
C ILE A 10 16.10 -34.48 -22.95
N HIS A 11 16.98 -33.74 -23.64
CA HIS A 11 17.98 -32.89 -23.04
C HIS A 11 17.27 -31.70 -22.33
N PRO A 12 17.45 -31.48 -21.02
CA PRO A 12 16.78 -30.37 -20.31
C PRO A 12 17.58 -29.06 -20.47
N GLN A 13 17.80 -28.62 -21.72
CA GLN A 13 18.47 -27.35 -22.05
C GLN A 13 17.69 -26.50 -23.07
N ASP A 14 16.57 -26.96 -23.63
CA ASP A 14 15.81 -26.21 -24.64
C ASP A 14 14.84 -25.16 -24.07
N ASN A 15 15.03 -24.74 -22.81
CA ASN A 15 14.30 -23.58 -22.29
C ASN A 15 15.13 -22.32 -22.56
N LEU A 16 15.25 -21.95 -23.84
CA LEU A 16 15.82 -20.68 -24.26
C LEU A 16 14.96 -19.57 -23.65
N GLN A 17 15.47 -18.92 -22.61
CA GLN A 17 14.77 -17.78 -22.03
C GLN A 17 14.69 -16.67 -23.09
N PRO A 18 13.54 -15.98 -23.22
CA PRO A 18 13.43 -14.82 -24.08
C PRO A 18 14.40 -13.75 -23.58
N VAL A 19 15.34 -13.33 -24.43
CA VAL A 19 16.36 -12.35 -24.08
C VAL A 19 15.90 -10.98 -24.58
N VAL A 20 15.77 -10.01 -23.67
CA VAL A 20 15.50 -8.62 -24.06
C VAL A 20 16.83 -7.88 -24.18
N GLY A 21 17.22 -7.55 -25.41
CA GLY A 21 18.40 -6.74 -25.69
C GLY A 21 18.03 -5.27 -25.94
N ILE A 22 18.52 -4.35 -25.11
CA ILE A 22 18.40 -2.91 -25.34
C ILE A 22 19.79 -2.36 -25.68
N ILE A 23 19.89 -1.75 -26.85
CA ILE A 23 21.09 -1.02 -27.26
C ILE A 23 20.80 0.46 -27.13
N SER A 24 21.62 1.16 -26.35
CA SER A 24 21.47 2.60 -26.14
C SER A 24 22.72 3.37 -26.51
N LEU A 25 22.51 4.55 -27.07
CA LEU A 25 23.56 5.47 -27.48
C LEU A 25 23.41 6.77 -26.71
N GLU A 26 24.38 7.10 -25.86
CA GLU A 26 24.43 8.39 -25.18
C GLU A 26 25.49 9.29 -25.81
N ARG A 27 25.04 10.40 -26.39
CA ARG A 27 25.94 11.44 -26.91
C ARG A 27 26.05 12.56 -25.86
N GLY A 28 27.13 12.52 -25.09
CA GLY A 28 27.40 13.36 -23.92
C GLY A 28 28.77 13.06 -23.32
N ILE A 29 28.98 13.33 -22.02
CA ILE A 29 30.26 13.15 -21.30
C ILE A 29 30.71 11.68 -21.34
N GLY A 30 31.37 11.28 -22.43
CA GLY A 30 31.98 9.95 -22.59
C GLY A 30 31.71 9.22 -23.90
N ASN A 31 30.83 9.67 -24.81
CA ASN A 31 30.59 8.99 -26.10
C ASN A 31 30.49 7.45 -25.99
N LYS A 32 29.46 6.92 -25.32
CA LYS A 32 29.38 5.48 -25.04
C LYS A 32 28.17 4.85 -25.71
N VAL A 33 28.36 3.62 -26.19
CA VAL A 33 27.29 2.68 -26.51
C VAL A 33 27.12 1.74 -25.33
N PHE A 34 25.91 1.58 -24.84
CA PHE A 34 25.56 0.66 -23.76
C PHE A 34 24.73 -0.49 -24.33
N LEU A 35 25.07 -1.72 -23.91
CA LEU A 35 24.30 -2.93 -24.15
C LEU A 35 23.72 -3.40 -22.83
N TYR A 36 22.39 -3.38 -22.75
CA TYR A 36 21.65 -3.94 -21.66
C TYR A 36 21.00 -5.25 -22.10
N VAL A 37 21.06 -6.26 -21.23
CA VAL A 37 20.39 -7.55 -21.42
C VAL A 37 19.59 -7.82 -20.16
N ASP A 38 18.31 -8.15 -20.33
CA ASP A 38 17.37 -8.42 -19.24
C ASP A 38 17.30 -7.27 -18.20
N GLY A 39 17.39 -6.03 -18.70
CA GLY A 39 17.34 -4.82 -17.87
C GLY A 39 18.67 -4.41 -17.21
N TYR A 40 19.72 -5.22 -17.30
CA TYR A 40 21.02 -4.94 -16.68
C TYR A 40 22.10 -4.56 -17.68
N LEU A 41 23.01 -3.65 -17.30
CA LEU A 41 24.14 -3.29 -18.14
C LEU A 41 25.12 -4.46 -18.26
N VAL A 42 25.24 -5.01 -19.47
CA VAL A 42 26.19 -6.09 -19.76
C VAL A 42 27.52 -5.56 -20.24
N LYS A 43 27.49 -4.52 -21.09
CA LYS A 43 28.71 -3.99 -21.70
C LYS A 43 28.54 -2.53 -22.12
N PHE A 44 29.66 -1.81 -22.17
CA PHE A 44 29.73 -0.54 -22.87
C PHE A 44 30.97 -0.48 -23.78
N TYR A 45 30.89 0.36 -24.80
CA TYR A 45 32.01 0.69 -25.69
C TYR A 45 32.15 2.19 -25.80
N GLU A 46 33.38 2.68 -25.69
CA GLU A 46 33.72 4.06 -26.03
C GLU A 46 33.71 4.20 -27.55
N THR A 47 32.97 5.17 -28.07
CA THR A 47 32.94 5.50 -29.50
C THR A 47 33.86 6.67 -29.79
N PRO A 48 34.57 6.66 -30.93
CA PRO A 48 35.30 7.82 -31.40
C PRO A 48 34.41 9.06 -31.47
N ASN A 49 35.02 10.24 -31.35
CA ASN A 49 34.37 11.56 -31.49
C ASN A 49 33.96 11.87 -32.95
N GLU A 50 33.44 10.88 -33.68
CA GLU A 50 33.05 10.99 -35.07
C GLU A 50 31.52 11.15 -35.21
N PRO A 51 31.04 11.91 -36.20
CA PRO A 51 29.62 11.97 -36.50
C PRO A 51 29.10 10.59 -36.94
N LEU A 52 27.86 10.27 -36.55
CA LEU A 52 27.18 9.06 -37.02
C LEU A 52 27.17 9.05 -38.56
N LYS A 53 27.64 7.95 -39.15
CA LYS A 53 27.57 7.75 -40.61
C LYS A 53 26.10 7.59 -40.99
N SER A 54 25.62 8.45 -41.89
CA SER A 54 24.30 8.27 -42.49
C SER A 54 24.35 7.11 -43.49
N SER A 55 23.27 6.35 -43.55
CA SER A 55 23.06 5.31 -44.56
C SER A 55 21.73 5.59 -45.25
N ASN A 56 21.72 5.44 -46.58
CA ASN A 56 20.49 5.48 -47.37
C ASN A 56 19.84 4.09 -47.49
N SER A 57 20.45 3.06 -46.87
CA SER A 57 19.88 1.73 -46.87
C SER A 57 18.69 1.66 -45.92
N SER A 58 17.66 0.92 -46.29
CA SER A 58 16.53 0.65 -45.40
C SER A 58 17.00 -0.07 -44.13
N LEU A 59 16.40 0.25 -42.98
CA LEU A 59 16.62 -0.48 -41.74
C LEU A 59 16.14 -1.93 -41.91
N GLN A 60 17.01 -2.88 -41.56
CA GLN A 60 16.73 -4.31 -41.60
C GLN A 60 16.93 -4.88 -40.20
N ILE A 61 16.04 -5.77 -39.77
CA ILE A 61 16.05 -6.41 -38.45
C ILE A 61 16.14 -7.92 -38.66
N GLY A 62 16.97 -8.60 -37.85
CA GLY A 62 17.20 -10.04 -37.99
C GLY A 62 18.05 -10.42 -39.20
N LEU A 63 18.83 -9.49 -39.77
CA LEU A 63 19.76 -9.74 -40.86
C LEU A 63 21.18 -9.32 -40.47
N GLU A 64 22.16 -10.16 -40.77
CA GLU A 64 23.56 -9.81 -40.68
C GLU A 64 23.95 -8.82 -41.80
N GLY A 65 24.65 -7.73 -41.47
CA GLY A 65 25.07 -6.68 -42.41
C GLY A 65 26.23 -7.07 -43.36
N SER A 66 26.50 -8.37 -43.54
CA SER A 66 27.56 -8.93 -44.38
C SER A 66 27.05 -9.17 -45.81
N PRO A 67 27.92 -9.16 -46.85
CA PRO A 67 27.56 -9.61 -48.19
C PRO A 67 26.99 -11.03 -48.22
N ASP A 68 27.45 -11.89 -47.31
CA ASP A 68 26.87 -13.22 -47.05
C ASP A 68 25.70 -13.04 -46.06
N LYS A 69 24.54 -12.74 -46.62
CA LYS A 69 23.31 -12.44 -45.87
C LYS A 69 22.84 -13.64 -45.05
N SER A 70 23.19 -13.66 -43.76
CA SER A 70 22.64 -14.58 -42.78
C SER A 70 21.41 -13.97 -42.11
N PHE A 71 20.35 -14.77 -41.95
CA PHE A 71 19.16 -14.37 -41.19
C PHE A 71 19.25 -14.90 -39.77
N PHE A 72 18.73 -14.14 -38.81
CA PHE A 72 18.54 -14.59 -37.45
C PHE A 72 17.54 -15.75 -37.45
N ASN A 73 17.96 -16.90 -36.92
CA ASN A 73 17.12 -18.08 -36.80
C ASN A 73 16.47 -18.12 -35.41
N GLY A 74 15.44 -17.31 -35.22
CA GLY A 74 14.66 -17.23 -33.98
C GLY A 74 13.54 -16.19 -34.09
N ASP A 75 12.67 -16.16 -33.08
CA ASP A 75 11.58 -15.20 -33.01
C ASP A 75 12.08 -13.84 -32.51
N ILE A 76 11.63 -12.76 -33.15
CA ILE A 76 11.89 -11.38 -32.74
C ILE A 76 10.54 -10.70 -32.57
N ASP A 77 10.29 -10.14 -31.39
CA ASP A 77 9.07 -9.40 -31.08
C ASP A 77 9.41 -8.11 -30.28
N ASP A 78 8.42 -7.23 -30.12
CA ASP A 78 8.46 -6.02 -29.29
C ASP A 78 9.65 -5.08 -29.55
N ILE A 79 9.87 -4.77 -30.83
CA ILE A 79 10.92 -3.86 -31.26
C ILE A 79 10.49 -2.40 -31.01
N TYR A 80 11.24 -1.69 -30.18
CA TYR A 80 11.10 -0.26 -29.94
C TYR A 80 12.33 0.52 -30.42
N LEU A 81 12.11 1.69 -31.03
CA LEU A 81 13.16 2.60 -31.46
C LEU A 81 12.98 3.96 -30.78
N TYR A 82 13.99 4.40 -30.03
CA TYR A 82 13.96 5.66 -29.28
C TYR A 82 14.86 6.71 -29.95
N ALA A 83 14.37 7.95 -30.03
CA ALA A 83 15.15 9.09 -30.54
C ALA A 83 16.12 9.68 -29.49
N ARG A 84 16.33 8.98 -28.37
CA ARG A 84 17.14 9.42 -27.22
C ARG A 84 17.86 8.23 -26.59
N SER A 85 18.87 8.53 -25.77
CA SER A 85 19.45 7.51 -24.89
C SER A 85 18.43 7.03 -23.86
N VAL A 86 18.56 5.76 -23.50
CA VAL A 86 17.80 5.04 -22.50
C VAL A 86 18.76 4.83 -21.33
N SER A 87 18.37 5.32 -20.16
CA SER A 87 19.18 5.16 -18.94
C SER A 87 19.09 3.73 -18.41
N GLU A 88 20.00 3.35 -17.52
CA GLU A 88 19.96 2.03 -16.86
C GLU A 88 18.63 1.78 -16.11
N ILE A 89 18.14 2.79 -15.38
CA ILE A 89 16.85 2.71 -14.66
C ILE A 89 15.70 2.47 -15.64
N GLU A 90 15.70 3.21 -16.74
CA GLU A 90 14.66 3.07 -17.76
C GLU A 90 14.75 1.72 -18.49
N SER A 91 15.96 1.22 -18.74
CA SER A 91 16.15 -0.11 -19.31
C SER A 91 15.54 -1.20 -18.41
N MET A 92 15.69 -1.05 -17.10
CA MET A 92 15.09 -1.95 -16.11
C MET A 92 13.56 -1.85 -16.07
N GLU A 93 13.02 -0.63 -16.12
CA GLU A 93 11.58 -0.41 -16.19
C GLU A 93 10.97 -0.98 -17.47
N LEU A 94 11.61 -0.76 -18.62
CA LEU A 94 11.17 -1.31 -19.90
C LEU A 94 11.16 -2.83 -19.88
N TYR A 95 12.22 -3.47 -19.38
CA TYR A 95 12.25 -4.93 -19.21
C TYR A 95 11.12 -5.46 -18.30
N SER A 96 10.84 -4.74 -17.21
CA SER A 96 9.78 -5.13 -16.26
C SER A 96 8.38 -4.97 -16.86
N ASN A 97 8.19 -3.98 -17.73
CA ASN A 97 6.89 -3.62 -18.31
C ASN A 97 6.55 -4.40 -19.58
N THR A 98 7.52 -4.90 -20.34
CA THR A 98 7.27 -5.73 -21.54
C THR A 98 6.82 -7.15 -21.20
N GLY A 99 6.68 -7.50 -19.93
CA GLY A 99 6.12 -8.80 -19.50
C GLY A 99 7.08 -9.98 -19.65
N PHE A 100 8.25 -9.82 -20.27
CA PHE A 100 9.23 -10.91 -20.44
C PHE A 100 10.06 -11.21 -19.18
N GLY A 101 10.22 -10.24 -18.28
CA GLY A 101 10.67 -10.50 -16.89
C GLY A 101 9.67 -11.30 -16.05
N SER A 102 8.48 -11.58 -16.59
CA SER A 102 7.53 -12.54 -16.04
C SER A 102 7.58 -13.86 -16.84
N THR A 103 8.75 -14.50 -16.88
CA THR A 103 8.80 -15.96 -17.11
C THR A 103 7.84 -16.57 -16.09
N THR A 104 6.70 -17.07 -16.59
CA THR A 104 5.64 -17.75 -15.86
C THR A 104 5.73 -17.53 -14.35
N GLN A 105 5.40 -16.32 -13.87
CA GLN A 105 4.69 -16.30 -12.61
C GLN A 105 3.37 -17.00 -12.94
N GLN A 106 3.39 -18.33 -12.85
CA GLN A 106 2.42 -18.98 -11.99
C GLN A 106 2.36 -18.02 -10.81
N THR A 107 1.32 -17.20 -10.73
CA THR A 107 1.04 -16.42 -9.54
C THR A 107 0.75 -17.49 -8.49
N ILE A 108 1.80 -18.17 -8.02
CA ILE A 108 1.92 -18.52 -6.63
C ILE A 108 1.65 -17.16 -6.02
N LEU A 109 0.44 -16.97 -5.52
CA LEU A 109 0.12 -15.89 -4.62
C LEU A 109 1.09 -16.12 -3.46
N THR A 110 2.33 -15.66 -3.60
CA THR A 110 3.34 -15.76 -2.57
C THR A 110 2.79 -14.84 -1.51
N ASN A 111 2.26 -15.44 -0.45
CA ASN A 111 1.57 -14.71 0.58
C ASN A 111 2.60 -13.81 1.30
N ARG A 112 2.76 -12.59 0.80
CA ARG A 112 3.64 -11.57 1.40
C ARG A 112 3.05 -10.98 2.68
N ALA A 113 1.94 -11.50 3.21
CA ALA A 113 1.40 -11.06 4.50
C ALA A 113 2.41 -11.29 5.64
N ILE A 114 3.29 -12.29 5.52
CA ILE A 114 4.39 -12.52 6.49
C ILE A 114 5.39 -11.36 6.44
N GLU A 115 5.75 -10.90 5.25
CA GLU A 115 6.73 -9.82 5.05
C GLU A 115 6.17 -8.43 5.36
N ARG A 116 4.86 -8.25 5.17
CA ARG A 116 4.15 -7.01 5.48
C ARG A 116 3.58 -6.97 6.90
N SER A 117 3.79 -8.03 7.69
CA SER A 117 3.28 -8.09 9.06
C SER A 117 3.95 -7.03 9.93
N PRO A 118 3.22 -6.36 10.84
CA PRO A 118 3.81 -5.47 11.83
C PRO A 118 4.76 -6.22 12.80
N PHE A 119 4.70 -7.55 12.82
CA PHE A 119 5.60 -8.39 13.61
C PHE A 119 6.85 -8.83 12.84
N ASN A 120 6.98 -8.44 11.57
CA ASN A 120 8.15 -8.76 10.75
C ASN A 120 9.39 -8.04 11.34
N GLY A 121 10.40 -8.82 11.74
CA GLY A 121 11.61 -8.33 12.40
C GLY A 121 11.66 -8.53 13.92
N PHE A 122 10.51 -8.70 14.59
CA PHE A 122 10.43 -8.95 16.03
C PHE A 122 10.17 -10.43 16.37
N ILE A 123 9.51 -11.15 15.46
CA ILE A 123 9.07 -12.53 15.64
C ILE A 123 9.57 -13.39 14.46
N PRO A 124 9.99 -14.65 14.68
CA PRO A 124 10.35 -15.54 13.58
C PRO A 124 9.22 -15.68 12.55
N LYS A 125 9.56 -15.59 11.26
CA LYS A 125 8.62 -15.72 10.13
C LYS A 125 7.57 -16.84 10.25
N PRO A 126 7.92 -18.08 10.68
CA PRO A 126 6.91 -19.15 10.79
C PRO A 126 5.86 -18.92 11.89
N VAL A 127 6.11 -18.04 12.86
CA VAL A 127 5.24 -17.79 14.01
C VAL A 127 4.25 -16.64 13.75
N ILE A 128 4.52 -15.79 12.76
CA ILE A 128 3.69 -14.63 12.40
C ILE A 128 2.22 -14.99 12.12
N PRO A 129 1.90 -16.03 11.32
CA PRO A 129 0.51 -16.41 11.07
C PRO A 129 -0.24 -16.83 12.34
N ILE A 130 0.45 -17.55 13.24
CA ILE A 130 -0.12 -18.04 14.50
C ILE A 130 -0.50 -16.86 15.40
N VAL A 131 0.39 -15.88 15.52
CA VAL A 131 0.14 -14.65 16.31
C VAL A 131 -1.01 -13.84 15.73
N ALA A 132 -1.11 -13.73 14.40
CA ALA A 132 -2.21 -13.05 13.74
C ALA A 132 -3.55 -13.73 14.03
N THR A 133 -3.61 -15.07 13.99
CA THR A 133 -4.83 -15.83 14.33
C THR A 133 -5.23 -15.63 15.78
N ILE A 134 -4.28 -15.72 16.72
CA ILE A 134 -4.54 -15.51 18.15
C ILE A 134 -5.06 -14.09 18.39
N THR A 135 -4.43 -13.09 17.77
CA THR A 135 -4.85 -11.68 17.89
C THR A 135 -6.27 -11.50 17.36
N SER A 136 -6.60 -12.09 16.21
CA SER A 136 -7.96 -12.02 15.65
C SER A 136 -9.01 -12.67 16.57
N ILE A 137 -8.69 -13.82 17.18
CA ILE A 137 -9.56 -14.50 18.15
C ILE A 137 -9.79 -13.62 19.39
N ILE A 138 -8.75 -12.93 19.88
CA ILE A 138 -8.85 -12.02 21.04
C ILE A 138 -9.67 -10.77 20.71
N PHE A 139 -9.57 -10.25 19.47
CA PHE A 139 -10.29 -9.04 19.06
C PHE A 139 -11.78 -9.27 18.83
N LEU A 140 -12.22 -10.49 18.50
CA LEU A 140 -13.64 -10.81 18.28
C LEU A 140 -14.56 -10.45 19.47
N PRO A 141 -14.31 -10.91 20.71
CA PRO A 141 -15.14 -10.54 21.86
C PRO A 141 -15.03 -9.04 22.20
N LEU A 142 -13.87 -8.43 21.94
CA LEU A 142 -13.67 -6.99 22.15
C LEU A 142 -14.53 -6.16 21.18
N TRP A 143 -14.61 -6.58 19.91
CA TRP A 143 -15.48 -5.96 18.91
C TRP A 143 -16.96 -6.12 19.25
N HIS A 144 -17.35 -7.30 19.76
CA HIS A 144 -18.72 -7.53 20.23
C HIS A 144 -19.07 -6.57 21.38
N LEU A 145 -18.19 -6.46 22.39
CA LEU A 145 -18.38 -5.56 23.53
C LEU A 145 -18.50 -4.10 23.09
N PHE A 146 -17.63 -3.68 22.15
CA PHE A 146 -17.67 -2.35 21.56
C PHE A 146 -18.98 -2.09 20.78
N GLY A 147 -19.44 -3.07 20.00
CA GLY A 147 -20.70 -3.00 19.27
C GLY A 147 -21.90 -2.88 20.20
N THR A 148 -21.95 -3.68 21.27
CA THR A 148 -23.01 -3.61 22.28
C THR A 148 -23.03 -2.23 22.96
N LEU A 149 -21.87 -1.69 23.37
CA LEU A 149 -21.77 -0.36 23.96
C LEU A 149 -22.29 0.75 23.02
N ILE A 150 -21.97 0.67 21.73
CA ILE A 150 -22.45 1.63 20.73
C ILE A 150 -23.98 1.54 20.55
N ILE A 151 -24.53 0.32 20.48
CA ILE A 151 -25.96 0.12 20.28
C ILE A 151 -26.76 0.58 21.50
N GLU A 152 -26.31 0.25 22.71
CA GLU A 152 -26.91 0.73 23.95
C GLU A 152 -26.91 2.25 24.00
N PHE A 153 -25.75 2.87 23.72
CA PHE A 153 -25.63 4.32 23.66
C PHE A 153 -26.59 4.97 22.62
N LEU A 154 -26.69 4.39 21.42
CA LEU A 154 -27.59 4.89 20.37
C LEU A 154 -29.07 4.67 20.71
N SER A 155 -29.39 3.57 21.38
CA SER A 155 -30.73 3.24 21.84
C SER A 155 -31.20 4.23 22.90
N ASP A 156 -30.35 4.48 23.90
CA ASP A 156 -30.60 5.46 24.97
C ASP A 156 -30.79 6.86 24.40
N TYR A 157 -29.94 7.24 23.42
CA TYR A 157 -30.07 8.52 22.72
C TYR A 157 -31.38 8.68 21.94
N LYS A 158 -31.85 7.63 21.24
CA LYS A 158 -33.11 7.66 20.47
C LYS A 158 -34.33 7.66 21.38
N SER A 159 -34.34 6.79 22.40
CA SER A 159 -35.40 6.68 23.39
C SER A 159 -35.70 8.03 24.02
N GLU A 160 -34.66 8.76 24.40
CA GLU A 160 -34.81 10.05 25.05
C GLU A 160 -35.33 11.15 24.13
N LYS A 161 -34.88 11.20 22.86
CA LYS A 161 -35.40 12.19 21.90
C LYS A 161 -36.88 12.01 21.58
N ILE A 162 -37.37 10.77 21.59
CA ILE A 162 -38.79 10.48 21.33
C ILE A 162 -39.66 10.90 22.52
N ILE A 163 -39.16 10.74 23.75
CA ILE A 163 -39.85 11.14 24.98
C ILE A 163 -39.86 12.67 25.13
N ASP A 164 -38.75 13.37 24.83
CA ASP A 164 -38.68 14.83 24.92
C ASP A 164 -39.43 15.56 23.78
N TYR A 165 -39.56 14.97 22.58
CA TYR A 165 -40.33 15.59 21.49
C TYR A 165 -41.83 15.69 21.80
N LYS A 166 -42.38 14.75 22.59
CA LYS A 166 -43.79 14.79 23.03
C LYS A 166 -44.04 15.79 24.17
N SER A 167 -43.04 16.10 25.02
CA SER A 167 -43.20 17.03 26.16
C SER A 167 -42.86 18.49 25.83
N THR A 168 -42.04 18.72 24.80
CA THR A 168 -41.36 20.03 24.60
C THR A 168 -42.08 20.98 23.63
N LYS A 169 -43.07 20.55 22.86
CA LYS A 169 -43.79 21.43 21.92
C LYS A 169 -44.64 22.53 22.61
N LYS A 170 -44.80 22.48 23.94
CA LYS A 170 -45.56 23.48 24.72
C LYS A 170 -44.71 24.44 25.58
N SER A 171 -43.38 24.29 25.63
CA SER A 171 -42.51 25.03 26.57
C SER A 171 -41.19 25.57 25.96
N PHE A 172 -40.88 25.25 24.70
CA PHE A 172 -39.53 25.49 24.13
C PHE A 172 -39.23 26.97 23.84
N THR A 173 -40.24 27.78 23.51
CA THR A 173 -40.04 29.18 23.10
C THR A 173 -39.72 30.11 24.27
N GLU A 174 -40.11 29.76 25.51
CA GLU A 174 -39.81 30.58 26.70
C GLU A 174 -38.48 30.19 27.38
N LYS A 175 -37.94 28.98 27.15
CA LYS A 175 -36.72 28.50 27.84
C LYS A 175 -35.41 28.82 27.14
N LEU A 176 -35.43 29.26 25.87
CA LEU A 176 -34.20 29.56 25.12
C LEU A 176 -33.47 30.82 25.61
N ASN A 177 -34.16 31.77 26.26
CA ASN A 177 -33.55 32.98 26.83
C ASN A 177 -32.97 32.80 28.25
N GLN A 178 -33.02 31.60 28.83
CA GLN A 178 -32.47 31.32 30.18
C GLN A 178 -31.37 30.25 30.20
N ILE A 179 -30.85 29.82 29.04
CA ILE A 179 -29.78 28.81 28.99
C ILE A 179 -28.42 29.48 29.29
N ASN A 180 -28.24 29.87 30.55
CA ASN A 180 -26.92 30.00 31.14
C ASN A 180 -26.46 28.56 31.39
N ILE A 181 -25.55 28.02 30.57
CA ILE A 181 -25.05 26.65 30.75
C ILE A 181 -24.03 26.71 31.90
N PRO A 182 -24.35 26.25 33.14
CA PRO A 182 -23.33 26.24 34.17
C PRO A 182 -22.25 25.25 33.74
N PHE A 183 -21.04 25.78 33.59
CA PHE A 183 -19.81 25.04 33.36
C PHE A 183 -19.62 24.12 34.56
N ILE A 184 -19.87 22.82 34.39
CA ILE A 184 -19.59 21.86 35.45
C ILE A 184 -18.07 21.68 35.43
N PRO A 185 -17.35 22.02 36.51
CA PRO A 185 -15.91 21.82 36.57
C PRO A 185 -15.66 20.30 36.57
N MET A 186 -15.12 19.78 35.48
CA MET A 186 -14.56 18.43 35.47
C MET A 186 -13.38 18.39 36.42
N SER A 187 -13.23 17.28 37.16
CA SER A 187 -12.03 17.04 37.96
C SER A 187 -10.81 17.10 37.04
N THR A 188 -9.77 17.81 37.44
CA THR A 188 -8.53 17.94 36.66
C THR A 188 -7.92 16.57 36.33
N ALA A 189 -8.09 15.58 37.22
CA ALA A 189 -7.68 14.21 36.99
C ALA A 189 -8.45 13.54 35.84
N ASP A 190 -9.76 13.79 35.70
CA ASP A 190 -10.58 13.21 34.64
C ASP A 190 -10.22 13.79 33.28
N ILE A 191 -9.95 15.11 33.22
CA ILE A 191 -9.48 15.77 31.99
C ILE A 191 -8.13 15.21 31.57
N PHE A 192 -7.22 15.01 32.53
CA PHE A 192 -5.91 14.44 32.25
C PHE A 192 -6.01 12.99 31.73
N ASN A 193 -6.80 12.14 32.39
CA ASN A 193 -7.02 10.76 31.97
C ASN A 193 -7.67 10.68 30.59
N LEU A 194 -8.63 11.56 30.29
CA LEU A 194 -9.25 11.68 28.98
C LEU A 194 -8.21 12.03 27.91
N PHE A 195 -7.39 13.04 28.16
CA PHE A 195 -6.36 13.48 27.23
C PHE A 195 -5.31 12.39 26.97
N LEU A 196 -4.87 11.71 28.03
CA LEU A 196 -3.94 10.59 27.95
C LEU A 196 -4.51 9.44 27.12
N ALA A 197 -5.79 9.09 27.34
CA ALA A 197 -6.46 8.04 26.59
C ALA A 197 -6.56 8.38 25.08
N VAL A 198 -6.87 9.63 24.74
CA VAL A 198 -6.90 10.10 23.34
C VAL A 198 -5.52 9.98 22.71
N ILE A 199 -4.46 10.44 23.40
CA ILE A 199 -3.08 10.35 22.87
C ILE A 199 -2.67 8.90 22.63
N VAL A 200 -2.84 8.03 23.63
CA VAL A 200 -2.42 6.62 23.54
C VAL A 200 -3.17 5.92 22.40
N PHE A 201 -4.48 6.17 22.28
CA PHE A 201 -5.30 5.57 21.24
C PHE A 201 -4.92 6.09 19.84
N SER A 202 -4.72 7.39 19.69
CA SER A 202 -4.28 7.99 18.43
C SER A 202 -2.90 7.48 18.01
N LEU A 203 -1.98 7.29 18.95
CA LEU A 203 -0.65 6.74 18.68
C LEU A 203 -0.74 5.29 18.21
N ALA A 204 -1.51 4.45 18.91
CA ALA A 204 -1.70 3.04 18.56
C ALA A 204 -2.32 2.87 17.16
N MET A 205 -3.35 3.67 16.85
CA MET A 205 -3.95 3.66 15.52
C MET A 205 -2.94 4.11 14.46
N SER A 206 -2.23 5.21 14.67
CA SER A 206 -1.28 5.69 13.65
C SER A 206 -0.09 4.78 13.42
N TRP A 207 0.37 4.07 14.46
CA TRP A 207 1.40 3.04 14.33
C TRP A 207 0.93 1.87 13.47
N THR A 208 -0.36 1.52 13.54
CA THR A 208 -0.91 0.36 12.82
C THR A 208 -0.97 0.57 11.31
N TRP A 209 -1.15 1.81 10.85
CA TRP A 209 -1.46 2.12 9.45
C TRP A 209 -0.34 2.86 8.72
N SER A 210 0.75 3.21 9.41
CA SER A 210 1.83 3.99 8.82
C SER A 210 3.03 3.13 8.46
N THR A 211 3.63 3.40 7.29
CA THR A 211 4.87 2.76 6.85
C THR A 211 6.11 3.65 7.03
N THR A 212 5.90 4.97 7.12
CA THR A 212 6.97 5.97 7.26
C THR A 212 6.67 6.95 8.39
N LEU A 213 7.71 7.49 9.05
CA LEU A 213 7.54 8.43 10.17
C LEU A 213 6.70 9.67 9.78
N GLY A 214 6.82 10.13 8.53
CA GLY A 214 6.05 11.27 8.01
C GLY A 214 4.56 10.97 7.91
N GLU A 215 4.19 9.82 7.35
CA GLU A 215 2.80 9.34 7.31
C GLU A 215 2.24 9.12 8.72
N MET A 216 3.07 8.60 9.64
CA MET A 216 2.67 8.30 11.01
C MET A 216 2.23 9.57 11.72
N LEU A 217 3.00 10.65 11.57
CA LEU A 217 2.71 11.93 12.18
C LEU A 217 1.46 12.58 11.58
N GLY A 218 1.27 12.47 10.26
CA GLY A 218 0.06 12.92 9.57
C GLY A 218 -1.19 12.20 10.07
N LEU A 219 -1.15 10.86 10.12
CA LEU A 219 -2.24 10.04 10.64
C LEU A 219 -2.49 10.28 12.13
N PHE A 220 -1.44 10.51 12.92
CA PHE A 220 -1.55 10.79 14.35
C PHE A 220 -2.32 12.08 14.63
N ILE A 221 -2.00 13.16 13.94
CA ILE A 221 -2.71 14.44 14.11
C ILE A 221 -4.19 14.29 13.70
N LEU A 222 -4.45 13.62 12.58
CA LEU A 222 -5.82 13.36 12.11
C LEU A 222 -6.61 12.52 13.13
N ASN A 223 -6.02 11.42 13.60
CA ASN A 223 -6.64 10.55 14.60
C ASN A 223 -6.87 11.29 15.92
N LEU A 224 -5.95 12.17 16.34
CA LEU A 224 -6.11 12.98 17.55
C LEU A 224 -7.34 13.90 17.43
N PHE A 225 -7.54 14.52 16.26
CA PHE A 225 -8.72 15.36 16.01
C PHE A 225 -10.03 14.56 16.02
N ILE A 226 -10.08 13.43 15.30
CA ILE A 226 -11.30 12.62 15.19
C ILE A 226 -11.68 12.04 16.55
N VAL A 227 -10.72 11.42 17.24
CA VAL A 227 -10.94 10.76 18.53
C VAL A 227 -11.25 11.82 19.60
N GLY A 228 -10.50 12.92 19.63
CA GLY A 228 -10.77 14.04 20.53
C GLY A 228 -12.18 14.63 20.33
N PHE A 229 -12.64 14.76 19.09
CA PHE A 229 -13.99 15.25 18.78
C PHE A 229 -15.07 14.29 19.29
N ILE A 230 -14.93 12.98 19.03
CA ILE A 230 -15.87 11.95 19.50
C ILE A 230 -15.94 11.94 21.04
N PHE A 231 -14.80 11.98 21.72
CA PHE A 231 -14.74 12.02 23.17
C PHE A 231 -15.36 13.30 23.75
N THR A 232 -15.15 14.45 23.10
CA THR A 232 -15.78 15.72 23.51
C THR A 232 -17.29 15.65 23.39
N ILE A 233 -17.81 15.11 22.28
CA ILE A 233 -19.26 14.90 22.09
C ILE A 233 -19.81 13.99 23.18
N ARG A 234 -19.16 12.85 23.42
CA ARG A 234 -19.56 11.88 24.45
C ARG A 234 -19.61 12.55 25.83
N GLU A 235 -18.60 13.33 26.19
CA GLU A 235 -18.54 13.99 27.48
C GLU A 235 -19.59 15.10 27.62
N MET A 236 -19.86 15.87 26.56
CA MET A 236 -20.98 16.80 26.53
C MET A 236 -22.32 16.11 26.77
N PHE A 237 -22.53 14.93 26.18
CA PHE A 237 -23.72 14.12 26.47
C PHE A 237 -23.76 13.68 27.92
N ARG A 238 -22.66 13.13 28.47
CA ARG A 238 -22.58 12.69 29.87
C ARG A 238 -22.98 13.80 30.86
N LEU A 239 -22.45 15.00 30.66
CA LEU A 239 -22.76 16.16 31.49
C LEU A 239 -24.24 16.57 31.40
N LYS A 240 -24.83 16.47 30.20
CA LYS A 240 -26.26 16.76 29.99
C LYS A 240 -27.15 15.73 30.70
N TYR A 241 -26.79 14.45 30.65
CA TYR A 241 -27.50 13.37 31.35
C TYR A 241 -27.42 13.51 32.87
N SER A 242 -26.24 13.83 33.41
CA SER A 242 -26.05 14.02 34.86
C SER A 242 -26.98 15.08 35.44
N LYS A 243 -27.22 16.19 34.73
CA LYS A 243 -28.16 17.23 35.18
C LYS A 243 -29.63 16.77 35.20
N LYS A 244 -30.04 15.90 34.26
CA LYS A 244 -31.43 15.44 34.15
C LYS A 244 -31.80 14.41 35.21
N HIS A 245 -30.82 13.64 35.66
CA HIS A 245 -30.98 12.60 36.69
C HIS A 245 -30.26 12.92 38.00
N ALA A 246 -30.06 14.20 38.32
CA ALA A 246 -29.66 14.61 39.66
C ALA A 246 -30.78 14.19 40.63
N ILE A 247 -30.65 12.97 41.18
CA ILE A 247 -31.50 12.43 42.22
C ILE A 247 -31.41 13.43 43.36
N LYS A 248 -32.54 14.06 43.69
CA LYS A 248 -32.70 14.78 44.95
C LYS A 248 -32.60 13.74 46.06
N THR A 249 -31.39 13.48 46.53
CA THR A 249 -31.17 12.97 47.88
C THR A 249 -31.48 14.06 48.89
#